data_AF-A0A2U9BAZ0-F1
#
_entry.id   AF-A0A2U9BAZ0-F1
#
_cell.length_a   1.000
_cell.length_b   1.000
_cell.length_c   1.000
_cell.angle_alpha   90.00
_cell.angle_beta   90.00
_cell.angle_gamma   90.00
#
_symmetry.space_group_name_H-M   'P 1'
#
loop_
_entity.id
_entity.type
_entity.pdbx_description
1 polymer ?
#
loop_
_entity_poly.entity_id
_entity_poly.type
_entity_poly.pdbx_seq_one_letter_code
_entity_poly.pdbx_strand_id
1 'polypeptide(L)'
;MDQIAALKWVQRNIHVFGGDPGKVTIFGQSSEKLQSFSDDLAKDALELYPSSAPCPTTDRCPERSFTTMVSDIRVTCPRNQLARSAAGEIHCHLLIQRTFIQNNFLNSALNSPVYRYVVTHTPSGPVNASSAGLMPFASRFSFHRLDAVALFGGLESVLGRRLSEDDRSFTRLVTRNLVNFARTGQMEEAWPEFPAATALLSSSLSLAHNYSSARCELWRDSGLLAYAW
;
A
#
# COMPACT_ATOMS: atom_id res chain seq x y z
N MET A 1 -4.13 -5.41 -15.59
CA MET A 1 -5.62 -5.47 -15.48
C MET A 1 -6.14 -4.13 -14.99
N ASP A 2 -7.15 -3.55 -15.65
CA ASP A 2 -7.80 -2.31 -15.17
C ASP A 2 -8.71 -2.63 -13.96
N GLN A 3 -8.25 -2.24 -12.78
CA GLN A 3 -8.94 -2.52 -11.51
C GLN A 3 -10.23 -1.72 -11.36
N ILE A 4 -10.32 -0.53 -11.96
CA ILE A 4 -11.55 0.28 -11.93
C ILE A 4 -12.60 -0.33 -12.83
N ALA A 5 -12.21 -0.73 -14.06
CA ALA A 5 -13.13 -1.41 -14.96
C ALA A 5 -13.64 -2.73 -14.36
N ALA A 6 -12.76 -3.50 -13.70
CA ALA A 6 -13.13 -4.71 -12.98
C ALA A 6 -14.12 -4.41 -11.85
N LEU A 7 -13.86 -3.41 -11.01
CA LEU A 7 -14.79 -2.99 -9.94
C LEU A 7 -16.15 -2.56 -10.47
N LYS A 8 -16.17 -1.74 -11.53
CA LYS A 8 -17.41 -1.33 -12.19
C LYS A 8 -18.19 -2.53 -12.75
N TRP A 9 -17.49 -3.52 -13.29
CA TRP A 9 -18.15 -4.75 -13.74
C TRP A 9 -18.73 -5.54 -12.57
N VAL A 10 -17.97 -5.74 -11.48
CA VAL A 10 -18.46 -6.46 -10.29
C VAL A 10 -19.67 -5.75 -9.69
N GLN A 11 -19.60 -4.43 -9.46
CA GLN A 11 -20.74 -3.65 -8.94
C GLN A 11 -22.00 -3.76 -9.81
N ARG A 12 -21.85 -3.82 -11.14
CA ARG A 12 -23.00 -3.99 -12.04
C ARG A 12 -23.58 -5.40 -12.05
N ASN A 13 -22.78 -6.43 -11.82
CA ASN A 13 -23.18 -7.82 -12.10
C ASN A 13 -23.30 -8.72 -10.87
N ILE A 14 -22.71 -8.35 -9.72
CA ILE A 14 -22.61 -9.26 -8.56
C ILE A 14 -23.96 -9.66 -7.97
N HIS A 15 -24.99 -8.83 -8.16
CA HIS A 15 -26.37 -9.12 -7.76
C HIS A 15 -26.93 -10.40 -8.42
N VAL A 16 -26.48 -10.72 -9.66
CA VAL A 16 -26.86 -11.95 -10.37
C VAL A 16 -26.34 -13.20 -9.64
N PHE A 17 -25.26 -13.06 -8.88
CA PHE A 17 -24.64 -14.13 -8.09
C PHE A 17 -25.07 -14.10 -6.61
N GLY A 18 -26.07 -13.29 -6.25
CA GLY A 18 -26.55 -13.15 -4.87
C GLY A 18 -25.66 -12.30 -3.95
N GLY A 19 -24.66 -11.59 -4.51
CA GLY A 19 -23.85 -10.65 -3.74
C GLY A 19 -24.41 -9.23 -3.70
N ASP A 20 -24.00 -8.46 -2.71
CA ASP A 20 -24.41 -7.08 -2.51
C ASP A 20 -23.46 -6.12 -3.26
N PRO A 21 -23.93 -5.38 -4.29
CA PRO A 21 -23.09 -4.44 -5.04
C PRO A 21 -22.59 -3.25 -4.19
N GLY A 22 -23.24 -2.97 -3.06
CA GLY A 22 -22.80 -1.99 -2.06
C GLY A 22 -21.72 -2.52 -1.11
N LYS A 23 -21.42 -3.82 -1.13
CA LYS A 23 -20.45 -4.47 -0.23
C LYS A 23 -19.43 -5.32 -1.00
N VAL A 24 -18.65 -4.65 -1.85
CA VAL A 24 -17.59 -5.28 -2.65
C VAL A 24 -16.23 -4.97 -2.05
N THR A 25 -15.51 -6.00 -1.60
CA THR A 25 -14.12 -5.89 -1.13
C THR A 25 -13.18 -6.54 -2.12
N ILE A 26 -12.15 -5.81 -2.55
CA ILE A 26 -11.06 -6.37 -3.37
C ILE A 26 -9.81 -6.53 -2.51
N PHE A 27 -9.19 -7.72 -2.59
CA PHE A 27 -7.86 -7.98 -2.08
C PHE A 27 -6.97 -8.46 -3.24
N GLY A 28 -5.75 -7.95 -3.33
CA GLY A 28 -4.82 -8.27 -4.41
C GLY A 28 -3.55 -8.93 -3.87
N GLN A 29 -3.06 -9.94 -4.59
CA GLN A 29 -1.75 -10.55 -4.38
C GLN A 29 -0.79 -10.02 -5.46
N SER A 30 0.48 -9.79 -5.12
CA SER A 30 1.50 -9.34 -6.08
C SER A 30 1.87 -10.49 -7.03
N SER A 31 1.55 -10.36 -8.32
CA SER A 31 1.71 -11.46 -9.28
C SER A 31 3.14 -11.67 -9.77
N GLU A 32 4.09 -10.78 -9.47
CA GLU A 32 5.47 -10.90 -9.94
C GLU A 32 6.47 -10.36 -8.90
N LYS A 33 7.49 -11.16 -8.57
CA LYS A 33 8.69 -10.68 -7.88
C LYS A 33 9.68 -10.23 -8.96
N LEU A 34 10.23 -9.01 -8.85
CA LEU A 34 11.43 -8.67 -9.62
C LEU A 34 12.50 -9.69 -9.22
N GLN A 35 12.94 -10.51 -10.18
CA GLN A 35 14.10 -11.38 -9.97
C GLN A 35 15.33 -10.48 -10.03
N SER A 36 16.12 -10.48 -8.97
CA SER A 36 17.46 -9.90 -9.00
C SER A 36 18.34 -10.72 -9.95
N PHE A 37 19.38 -10.10 -10.52
CA PHE A 37 20.33 -10.78 -11.39
C PHE A 37 21.07 -11.96 -10.71
N SER A 38 21.00 -12.04 -9.38
CA SER A 38 21.42 -13.15 -8.54
C SER A 38 20.47 -13.24 -7.34
N ASP A 39 20.15 -14.45 -6.86
CA ASP A 39 19.32 -14.67 -5.67
C ASP A 39 19.92 -14.03 -4.42
N ASP A 40 21.26 -13.92 -4.37
CA ASP A 40 22.01 -13.37 -3.24
C ASP A 40 22.32 -11.88 -3.38
N LEU A 41 22.06 -11.24 -4.53
CA LEU A 41 22.47 -9.85 -4.78
C LEU A 41 21.99 -8.87 -3.70
N ALA A 42 20.75 -9.04 -3.21
CA ALA A 42 20.20 -8.22 -2.14
C ALA A 42 20.96 -8.42 -0.82
N LYS A 43 21.32 -9.67 -0.50
CA LYS A 43 22.07 -10.02 0.69
C LYS A 43 23.50 -9.49 0.59
N ASP A 44 24.19 -9.74 -0.51
CA ASP A 44 25.55 -9.27 -0.78
C ASP A 44 25.63 -7.74 -0.71
N ALA A 45 24.65 -7.05 -1.30
CA ALA A 45 24.57 -5.59 -1.25
C ALA A 45 24.38 -5.07 0.18
N LEU A 46 23.57 -5.75 1.02
CA LEU A 46 23.38 -5.37 2.42
C LEU A 46 24.62 -5.67 3.28
N GLU A 47 25.39 -6.72 2.97
CA GLU A 47 26.66 -7.04 3.64
C GLU A 47 27.72 -5.95 3.45
N LEU A 48 27.68 -5.20 2.35
CA LEU A 48 28.54 -4.02 2.13
C LEU A 48 28.23 -2.85 3.08
N TYR A 49 27.07 -2.86 3.74
CA TYR A 49 26.64 -1.83 4.69
C TYR A 49 26.36 -2.45 6.07
N PRO A 50 27.37 -2.92 6.80
CA PRO A 50 27.21 -3.60 8.09
C PRO A 50 26.83 -2.59 9.20
N SER A 51 25.58 -2.15 9.22
CA SER A 51 25.04 -1.33 10.29
C SER A 51 24.19 -2.19 11.22
N SER A 52 24.70 -2.46 12.43
CA SER A 52 23.92 -3.06 13.51
C SER A 52 22.99 -2.04 14.19
N ALA A 53 23.19 -0.74 13.96
CA ALA A 53 22.43 0.33 14.59
C ALA A 53 21.01 0.45 14.01
N PRO A 54 19.99 0.70 14.85
CA PRO A 54 18.69 1.20 14.38
C PRO A 54 18.95 2.41 13.50
N CYS A 55 18.36 2.45 12.30
CA CYS A 55 18.63 3.56 11.38
C CYS A 55 18.29 4.90 12.05
N PRO A 56 19.29 5.74 12.36
CA PRO A 56 19.11 6.91 13.22
C PRO A 56 18.33 8.01 12.51
N THR A 57 18.20 7.91 11.19
CA THR A 57 17.36 8.78 10.38
C THR A 57 16.57 7.93 9.39
N THR A 58 15.33 8.33 9.14
CA THR A 58 14.43 7.64 8.20
C THR A 58 14.90 7.72 6.75
N ASP A 59 15.79 8.68 6.44
CA ASP A 59 16.07 9.11 5.07
C ASP A 59 17.49 8.77 4.59
N ARG A 60 18.39 8.29 5.46
CA ARG A 60 19.79 7.95 5.13
C ARG A 60 20.19 6.54 5.56
N CYS A 61 19.26 5.60 5.41
CA CYS A 61 19.46 4.21 5.75
C CYS A 61 19.55 3.41 4.44
N PRO A 62 20.72 2.89 4.05
CA PRO A 62 20.86 2.10 2.81
C PRO A 62 19.93 0.89 2.79
N GLU A 63 19.81 0.17 3.91
CA GLU A 63 18.89 -0.97 4.05
C GLU A 63 17.43 -0.56 3.83
N ARG A 64 16.97 0.54 4.45
CA ARG A 64 15.62 1.05 4.24
C ARG A 64 15.41 1.52 2.82
N SER A 65 16.36 2.26 2.26
CA SER A 65 16.26 2.77 0.89
C SER A 65 16.16 1.62 -0.11
N PHE A 66 16.95 0.57 0.08
CA PHE A 66 16.91 -0.65 -0.74
C PHE A 66 15.59 -1.41 -0.58
N THR A 67 15.16 -1.65 0.67
CA THR A 67 13.94 -2.43 0.95
C THR A 67 12.65 -1.69 0.58
N THR A 68 12.63 -0.35 0.67
CA THR A 68 11.47 0.47 0.26
C THR A 68 11.52 0.94 -1.19
N MET A 69 12.64 0.73 -1.91
CA MET A 69 12.80 1.22 -3.29
C MET A 69 11.66 0.78 -4.19
N VAL A 70 11.28 -0.51 -4.13
CA VAL A 70 10.20 -1.05 -4.97
C VAL A 70 8.85 -0.45 -4.57
N SER A 71 8.56 -0.34 -3.27
CA SER A 71 7.31 0.26 -2.79
C SER A 71 7.22 1.75 -3.10
N ASP A 72 8.34 2.47 -3.05
CA ASP A 72 8.40 3.92 -3.27
C ASP A 72 8.27 4.26 -4.77
N ILE A 73 8.92 3.46 -5.63
CA ILE A 73 8.99 3.68 -7.07
C ILE A 73 7.77 3.07 -7.78
N ARG A 74 7.53 1.77 -7.66
CA ARG A 74 6.53 1.07 -8.49
C ARG A 74 5.15 0.93 -7.85
N VAL A 75 5.03 1.01 -6.53
CA VAL A 75 3.74 0.76 -5.86
C VAL A 75 3.06 2.07 -5.50
N THR A 76 3.73 2.95 -4.76
CA THR A 76 3.08 4.12 -4.16
C THR A 76 2.45 5.04 -5.19
N CYS A 77 3.19 5.43 -6.24
CA CYS A 77 2.70 6.41 -7.21
C CYS A 77 1.57 5.88 -8.10
N PRO A 78 1.67 4.67 -8.68
CA PRO A 78 0.56 4.07 -9.41
C PRO A 78 -0.68 3.81 -8.53
N ARG A 79 -0.48 3.42 -7.26
CA ARG A 79 -1.61 3.26 -6.32
C ARG A 79 -2.24 4.61 -5.95
N ASN A 80 -1.45 5.67 -5.79
CA ASN A 80 -1.98 7.02 -5.57
C ASN A 80 -2.85 7.45 -6.75
N GLN A 81 -2.40 7.24 -8.00
CA GLN A 81 -3.17 7.55 -9.19
C GLN A 81 -4.46 6.73 -9.26
N LEU A 82 -4.37 5.41 -9.04
CA LEU A 82 -5.54 4.54 -9.01
C LEU A 82 -6.57 4.99 -7.96
N ALA A 83 -6.11 5.32 -6.74
CA ALA A 83 -6.98 5.78 -5.67
C ALA A 83 -7.65 7.12 -6.00
N ARG A 84 -6.92 8.06 -6.62
CA ARG A 84 -7.49 9.35 -7.09
C ARG A 84 -8.56 9.13 -8.15
N SER A 85 -8.27 8.28 -9.14
CA SER A 85 -9.25 7.91 -10.17
C SER A 85 -10.48 7.22 -9.57
N ALA A 86 -10.31 6.32 -8.60
CA ALA A 86 -11.41 5.68 -7.89
C ALA A 86 -12.29 6.70 -7.14
N ALA A 87 -11.66 7.66 -6.46
CA ALA A 87 -12.32 8.74 -5.72
C ALA A 87 -12.96 9.83 -6.60
N GLY A 88 -12.76 9.79 -7.92
CA GLY A 88 -13.30 10.79 -8.85
C GLY A 88 -12.43 12.01 -9.09
N GLU A 89 -11.22 12.01 -8.56
CA GLU A 89 -10.24 13.04 -8.84
C GLU A 89 -9.44 12.62 -10.08
N ILE A 90 -9.91 13.06 -11.26
CA ILE A 90 -9.20 12.85 -12.52
C ILE A 90 -8.29 14.04 -12.78
N HIS A 91 -6.98 13.88 -12.56
CA HIS A 91 -5.98 14.76 -13.15
C HIS A 91 -5.71 14.29 -14.59
N CYS A 92 -6.65 14.59 -15.50
CA CYS A 92 -6.47 14.31 -16.91
C CYS A 92 -5.48 15.34 -17.48
N HIS A 93 -4.22 14.95 -17.62
CA HIS A 93 -3.29 15.63 -18.53
C HIS A 93 -3.07 14.75 -19.76
N LEU A 94 -4.18 14.32 -20.38
CA LEU A 94 -4.14 13.88 -21.77
C LEU A 94 -4.14 15.14 -22.63
N LEU A 95 -3.05 15.29 -23.37
CA LEU A 95 -2.83 16.31 -24.37
C LEU A 95 -4.09 16.58 -25.17
N ILE A 96 -4.36 17.88 -25.32
CA ILE A 96 -5.25 18.48 -26.31
C ILE A 96 -5.08 17.73 -27.63
N GLN A 97 -6.12 17.02 -28.09
CA GLN A 97 -6.76 17.36 -29.36
C GLN A 97 -8.09 16.64 -29.55
N ARG A 98 -9.09 17.49 -29.83
CA ARG A 98 -10.30 17.29 -30.65
C ARG A 98 -11.58 16.78 -29.96
N THR A 99 -12.46 17.79 -29.83
CA THR A 99 -13.91 17.80 -30.09
C THR A 99 -14.86 17.31 -29.01
N PHE A 100 -15.57 18.29 -28.44
CA PHE A 100 -17.01 18.30 -28.17
C PHE A 100 -17.58 17.05 -27.46
N ILE A 101 -17.77 17.15 -26.14
CA ILE A 101 -19.05 16.97 -25.43
C ILE A 101 -18.82 17.04 -23.90
N GLN A 102 -19.73 17.76 -23.22
CA GLN A 102 -20.04 17.76 -21.79
C GLN A 102 -19.13 18.50 -20.79
N ASN A 103 -19.49 19.78 -20.59
CA ASN A 103 -19.75 20.29 -19.25
C ASN A 103 -20.77 19.37 -18.55
N ASN A 104 -20.32 18.44 -17.72
CA ASN A 104 -21.04 17.81 -16.60
C ASN A 104 -20.21 16.64 -16.04
N PHE A 105 -20.03 16.62 -14.71
CA PHE A 105 -19.57 15.48 -13.88
C PHE A 105 -18.08 15.06 -13.93
N LEU A 106 -17.29 15.56 -12.96
CA LEU A 106 -16.29 14.71 -12.32
C LEU A 106 -17.03 13.66 -11.47
N ASN A 107 -17.72 12.72 -12.12
CA ASN A 107 -18.32 11.59 -11.40
C ASN A 107 -17.19 10.70 -10.93
N SER A 108 -17.23 10.34 -9.65
CA SER A 108 -16.34 9.36 -9.09
C SER A 108 -16.39 8.06 -9.89
N ALA A 109 -15.23 7.43 -10.12
CA ALA A 109 -15.24 6.16 -10.84
C ALA A 109 -15.95 5.08 -10.02
N LEU A 110 -16.00 5.26 -8.70
CA LEU A 110 -16.83 4.51 -7.75
C LEU A 110 -17.73 5.47 -6.98
N ASN A 111 -19.00 5.14 -6.77
CA ASN A 111 -19.91 5.94 -5.94
C ASN A 111 -19.69 5.73 -4.42
N SER A 112 -18.58 5.11 -4.04
CA SER A 112 -18.28 4.68 -2.66
C SER A 112 -17.09 5.46 -2.11
N PRO A 113 -17.04 5.71 -0.78
CA PRO A 113 -15.90 6.36 -0.16
C PRO A 113 -14.62 5.54 -0.41
N VAL A 114 -13.53 6.23 -0.73
CA VAL A 114 -12.23 5.61 -0.95
C VAL A 114 -11.34 5.94 0.23
N TYR A 115 -10.76 4.93 0.86
CA TYR A 115 -9.79 5.11 1.94
C TYR A 115 -8.43 4.57 1.50
N ARG A 116 -7.36 5.27 1.90
CA ARG A 116 -6.00 4.87 1.56
C ARG A 116 -5.13 4.79 2.81
N TYR A 117 -4.35 3.72 2.92
CA TYR A 117 -3.28 3.61 3.91
C TYR A 117 -1.95 3.11 3.35
N VAL A 118 -0.90 3.33 4.14
CA VAL A 118 0.42 2.71 4.02
C VAL A 118 0.83 2.20 5.38
N VAL A 119 1.28 0.95 5.46
CA VAL A 119 1.90 0.41 6.67
C VAL A 119 3.31 0.96 6.80
N THR A 120 3.58 1.66 7.90
CA THR A 120 4.89 2.22 8.24
C THR A 120 5.47 1.61 9.51
N HIS A 121 4.76 0.66 10.14
CA HIS A 121 5.21 -0.07 11.32
C HIS A 121 6.56 -0.75 11.09
N THR A 122 7.53 -0.44 11.94
CA THR A 122 8.80 -1.16 11.97
C THR A 122 8.67 -2.24 13.04
N PRO A 123 8.63 -3.53 12.68
CA PRO A 123 8.57 -4.59 13.67
C PRO A 123 9.71 -4.45 14.67
N SER A 124 9.47 -4.81 15.93
CA SER A 124 10.47 -4.59 16.99
C SER A 124 11.82 -5.27 16.74
N GLY A 125 11.89 -6.22 15.79
CA GLY A 125 13.07 -6.98 15.45
C GLY A 125 12.99 -7.56 14.04
N PRO A 126 14.11 -8.13 13.55
CA PRO A 126 14.17 -8.67 12.21
C PRO A 126 13.19 -9.82 12.03
N VAL A 127 12.37 -9.72 10.98
CA VAL A 127 11.40 -10.74 10.59
C VAL A 127 12.07 -11.74 9.68
N ASN A 128 12.18 -12.99 10.15
CA ASN A 128 12.74 -14.07 9.36
C ASN A 128 11.65 -14.74 8.50
N ALA A 129 11.31 -14.10 7.38
CA ALA A 129 10.29 -14.61 6.46
C ALA A 129 10.84 -15.63 5.45
N SER A 130 12.07 -16.13 5.65
CA SER A 130 12.72 -17.10 4.76
C SER A 130 12.01 -18.46 4.79
N SER A 131 11.58 -18.92 5.96
CA SER A 131 10.78 -20.15 6.12
C SER A 131 9.40 -20.07 5.46
N ALA A 132 8.90 -18.85 5.23
CA ALA A 132 7.65 -18.58 4.51
C ALA A 132 7.88 -18.27 3.01
N GLY A 133 9.10 -18.41 2.49
CA GLY A 133 9.45 -18.14 1.08
C GLY A 133 9.25 -16.68 0.66
N LEU A 134 9.18 -15.76 1.61
CA LEU A 134 8.83 -14.36 1.36
C LEU A 134 10.06 -13.52 1.02
N MET A 135 11.12 -13.64 1.81
CA MET A 135 12.39 -12.91 1.62
C MET A 135 13.57 -13.83 1.92
N PRO A 136 14.67 -13.77 1.14
CA PRO A 136 15.87 -14.57 1.38
C PRO A 136 16.71 -14.07 2.57
N PHE A 137 16.35 -12.91 3.14
CA PHE A 137 17.01 -12.28 4.29
C PHE A 137 15.97 -11.87 5.34
N ALA A 138 16.45 -11.65 6.57
CA ALA A 138 15.59 -11.15 7.64
C ALA A 138 15.39 -9.63 7.47
N SER A 139 14.15 -9.19 7.29
CA SER A 139 13.83 -7.76 7.09
C SER A 139 13.59 -7.07 8.43
N ARG A 140 14.21 -5.91 8.65
CA ARG A 140 13.95 -5.06 9.82
C ARG A 140 12.78 -4.10 9.62
N PHE A 141 12.37 -3.86 8.38
CA PHE A 141 11.32 -2.90 8.04
C PHE A 141 10.02 -3.58 7.63
N SER A 142 8.96 -2.79 7.48
CA SER A 142 7.67 -3.25 6.94
C SER A 142 7.91 -3.99 5.63
N PHE A 143 7.34 -5.19 5.51
CA PHE A 143 7.47 -6.03 4.34
C PHE A 143 6.09 -6.33 3.75
N HIS A 144 6.09 -6.90 2.54
CA HIS A 144 4.87 -7.26 1.84
C HIS A 144 4.00 -8.21 2.69
N ARG A 145 2.73 -7.83 2.93
CA ARG A 145 1.72 -8.53 3.74
C ARG A 145 1.83 -8.39 5.26
N LEU A 146 2.64 -7.47 5.78
CA LEU A 146 2.74 -7.25 7.24
C LEU A 146 1.38 -6.94 7.90
N ASP A 147 0.53 -6.15 7.25
CA ASP A 147 -0.86 -5.90 7.63
C ASP A 147 -1.69 -7.18 7.74
N ALA A 148 -1.64 -8.07 6.76
CA ALA A 148 -2.35 -9.34 6.80
C ALA A 148 -1.82 -10.24 7.91
N VAL A 149 -0.49 -10.33 8.07
CA VAL A 149 0.14 -11.07 9.17
C VAL A 149 -0.32 -10.53 10.53
N ALA A 150 -0.41 -9.22 10.68
CA ALA A 150 -0.92 -8.60 11.91
C ALA A 150 -2.41 -8.89 12.12
N LEU A 151 -3.25 -8.69 11.09
CA LEU A 151 -4.70 -8.91 11.14
C LEU A 151 -5.06 -10.33 11.61
N PHE A 152 -4.31 -11.34 11.13
CA PHE A 152 -4.54 -12.75 11.46
C PHE A 152 -3.70 -13.26 12.64
N GLY A 153 -3.05 -12.39 13.41
CA GLY A 153 -2.33 -12.77 14.63
C GLY A 153 -1.02 -13.54 14.39
N GLY A 154 -0.46 -13.50 13.19
CA GLY A 154 0.78 -14.21 12.82
C GLY A 154 2.08 -13.48 13.20
N LEU A 155 2.00 -12.24 13.70
CA LEU A 155 3.19 -11.39 13.90
C LEU A 155 4.19 -12.00 14.90
N GLU A 156 3.73 -12.63 15.98
CA GLU A 156 4.59 -13.27 16.99
C GLU A 156 5.34 -14.47 16.39
N SER A 157 4.66 -15.27 15.57
CA SER A 157 5.25 -16.41 14.87
C SER A 157 6.33 -15.98 13.87
N VAL A 158 6.05 -14.93 13.09
CA VAL A 158 6.95 -14.42 12.06
C VAL A 158 8.17 -13.70 12.66
N LEU A 159 8.01 -13.09 13.83
CA LEU A 159 9.11 -12.51 14.61
C LEU A 159 9.92 -13.55 15.39
N GLY A 160 9.34 -14.73 15.67
CA GLY A 160 9.98 -15.77 16.48
C GLY A 160 10.20 -15.36 17.95
N ARG A 161 9.46 -14.36 18.44
CA ARG A 161 9.61 -13.81 19.81
C ARG A 161 8.36 -13.05 20.21
N ARG A 162 8.20 -12.85 21.53
CA ARG A 162 7.09 -12.08 22.11
C ARG A 162 7.01 -10.67 21.52
N LEU A 163 5.78 -10.24 21.21
CA LEU A 163 5.48 -8.91 20.70
C LEU A 163 5.82 -7.81 21.72
N SER A 164 6.47 -6.74 21.26
CA SER A 164 6.61 -5.49 22.01
C SER A 164 5.26 -4.79 22.17
N GLU A 165 5.20 -3.75 23.00
CA GLU A 165 3.97 -2.96 23.13
C GLU A 165 3.61 -2.21 21.83
N ASP A 166 4.63 -1.77 21.08
CA ASP A 166 4.42 -1.16 19.76
C ASP A 166 3.86 -2.17 18.74
N ASP A 167 4.37 -3.40 18.72
CA ASP A 167 3.86 -4.46 17.84
C ASP A 167 2.41 -4.83 18.18
N ARG A 168 2.08 -4.89 19.47
CA ARG A 168 0.70 -5.12 19.94
C ARG A 168 -0.21 -3.97 19.57
N SER A 169 0.26 -2.73 19.72
CA SER A 169 -0.48 -1.52 19.35
C SER A 169 -0.77 -1.47 17.85
N PHE A 170 0.23 -1.78 17.01
CA PHE A 170 0.05 -1.92 15.58
C PHE A 170 -0.98 -3.00 15.21
N THR A 171 -0.87 -4.18 15.82
CA THR A 171 -1.82 -5.29 15.58
C THR A 171 -3.24 -4.90 15.94
N ARG A 172 -3.44 -4.26 17.11
CA ARG A 172 -4.75 -3.75 17.54
C ARG A 172 -5.29 -2.69 16.58
N LEU A 173 -4.43 -1.77 16.13
CA LEU A 173 -4.80 -0.70 15.21
C LEU A 173 -5.33 -1.26 13.87
N VAL A 174 -4.57 -2.17 13.26
CA VAL A 174 -4.96 -2.82 11.98
C VAL A 174 -6.26 -3.59 12.15
N THR A 175 -6.33 -4.46 13.16
CA THR A 175 -7.52 -5.30 13.38
C THR A 175 -8.76 -4.45 13.66
N ARG A 176 -8.66 -3.43 14.52
CA ARG A 176 -9.80 -2.56 14.84
C ARG A 176 -10.35 -1.87 13.59
N ASN A 177 -9.48 -1.23 12.81
CA ASN A 177 -9.92 -0.46 11.64
C ASN A 177 -10.44 -1.35 10.51
N LEU A 178 -9.75 -2.45 10.19
CA LEU A 178 -10.18 -3.33 9.10
C LEU A 178 -11.46 -4.10 9.45
N VAL A 179 -11.64 -4.52 10.71
CA VAL A 179 -12.90 -5.12 11.17
C VAL A 179 -14.04 -4.09 11.19
N ASN A 180 -13.77 -2.85 11.59
CA ASN A 180 -14.75 -1.77 11.52
C ASN A 180 -15.21 -1.54 10.07
N PHE A 181 -14.27 -1.36 9.14
CA PHE A 181 -14.57 -1.17 7.72
C PHE A 181 -15.37 -2.35 7.15
N ALA A 182 -15.00 -3.59 7.48
CA ALA A 182 -15.74 -4.77 7.04
C ALA A 182 -17.20 -4.80 7.54
N ARG A 183 -17.48 -4.19 8.70
CA ARG A 183 -18.82 -4.13 9.29
C ARG A 183 -19.65 -2.97 8.76
N THR A 184 -19.05 -1.79 8.60
CA THR A 184 -19.76 -0.53 8.39
C THR A 184 -19.59 0.04 6.98
N GLY A 185 -18.55 -0.38 6.24
CA GLY A 185 -18.12 0.26 5.00
C GLY A 185 -17.42 1.60 5.19
N GLN A 186 -17.12 2.00 6.43
CA GLN A 186 -16.52 3.28 6.77
C GLN A 186 -15.33 3.12 7.73
N MET A 187 -14.35 4.01 7.62
CA MET A 187 -13.26 4.11 8.59
C MET A 187 -13.68 4.97 9.80
N GLU A 188 -12.88 4.93 10.88
CA GLU A 188 -13.09 5.80 12.04
C GLU A 188 -12.87 7.28 11.68
N GLU A 189 -13.44 8.20 12.47
CA GLU A 189 -13.40 9.66 12.23
C GLU A 189 -11.97 10.21 12.03
N ALA A 190 -10.99 9.63 12.74
CA ALA A 190 -9.58 10.02 12.63
C ALA A 190 -8.92 9.62 11.29
N TRP A 191 -9.61 8.85 10.44
CA TRP A 191 -9.12 8.36 9.16
C TRP A 191 -10.05 8.84 8.03
N PRO A 192 -9.75 10.00 7.43
CA PRO A 192 -10.62 10.63 6.45
C PRO A 192 -10.62 9.90 5.10
N GLU A 193 -11.66 10.16 4.32
CA GLU A 193 -11.74 9.73 2.92
C GLU A 193 -10.60 10.34 2.08
N PHE A 194 -10.05 9.55 1.19
CA PHE A 194 -9.07 9.97 0.20
C PHE A 194 -9.78 10.82 -0.87
N PRO A 195 -9.21 11.96 -1.34
CA PRO A 195 -7.79 12.34 -1.31
C PRO A 195 -7.35 13.21 -0.11
N ALA A 196 -8.19 13.44 0.90
CA ALA A 196 -7.87 14.37 1.98
C ALA A 196 -6.58 13.99 2.73
N ALA A 197 -6.39 12.71 3.03
CA ALA A 197 -5.14 12.19 3.56
C ALA A 197 -4.92 10.71 3.21
N THR A 198 -3.67 10.27 3.33
CA THR A 198 -3.29 8.86 3.41
C THR A 198 -2.99 8.51 4.87
N ALA A 199 -3.64 7.47 5.40
CA ALA A 199 -3.33 6.97 6.74
C ALA A 199 -2.00 6.23 6.75
N LEU A 200 -1.18 6.49 7.76
CA LEU A 200 0.06 5.78 8.02
C LEU A 200 -0.14 4.92 9.27
N LEU A 201 0.00 3.61 9.11
CA LEU A 201 -0.26 2.64 10.17
C LEU A 201 1.06 2.15 10.78
N SER A 202 1.30 2.55 12.03
CA SER A 202 2.40 2.09 12.89
C SER A 202 1.83 1.61 14.24
N SER A 203 2.54 1.77 15.34
CA SER A 203 1.98 1.64 16.69
C SER A 203 0.83 2.62 16.95
N SER A 204 0.73 3.69 16.17
CA SER A 204 -0.39 4.64 16.14
C SER A 204 -0.79 4.99 14.70
N LEU A 205 -1.99 5.58 14.56
CA LEU A 205 -2.46 6.19 13.32
C LEU A 205 -1.87 7.59 13.18
N SER A 206 -1.30 7.90 12.02
CA SER A 206 -0.97 9.26 11.62
C SER A 206 -1.43 9.52 10.20
N LEU A 207 -1.50 10.80 9.80
CA LEU A 207 -2.00 11.20 8.49
C LEU A 207 -0.91 11.88 7.69
N ALA A 208 -0.84 11.56 6.40
CA ALA A 208 0.02 12.24 5.44
C ALA A 208 -0.81 12.87 4.32
N HIS A 209 -0.67 14.17 4.17
CA HIS A 209 -1.19 14.90 3.02
C HIS A 209 -0.20 14.78 1.86
N ASN A 210 -0.69 14.53 0.65
CA ASN A 210 0.16 14.40 -0.54
C ASN A 210 1.32 13.39 -0.40
N TYR A 211 1.02 12.21 0.18
CA TYR A 211 2.01 11.18 0.45
C TYR A 211 2.86 10.83 -0.78
N SER A 212 4.18 11.07 -0.68
CA SER A 212 5.18 10.83 -1.73
C SER A 212 5.06 11.72 -2.97
N SER A 213 4.49 12.93 -2.87
CA SER A 213 4.25 13.82 -4.02
C SER A 213 5.47 14.07 -4.90
N ALA A 214 6.59 14.52 -4.34
CA ALA A 214 7.81 14.82 -5.11
C ALA A 214 8.33 13.61 -5.89
N ARG A 215 8.29 12.41 -5.29
CA ARG A 215 8.68 11.17 -5.97
C ARG A 215 7.70 10.81 -7.08
N CYS A 216 6.41 11.01 -6.85
CA CYS A 216 5.38 10.74 -7.86
C CYS A 216 5.37 11.75 -9.01
N GLU A 217 5.76 13.00 -8.75
CA GLU A 217 6.02 14.01 -9.79
C GLU A 217 7.18 13.56 -10.66
N LEU A 218 8.34 13.23 -10.08
CA LEU A 218 9.48 12.68 -10.82
C LEU A 218 9.08 11.46 -11.66
N TRP A 219 8.30 10.55 -11.07
CA TRP A 219 7.84 9.33 -11.73
C TRP A 219 6.97 9.63 -12.96
N ARG A 220 6.04 10.57 -12.80
CA ARG A 220 5.15 11.02 -13.87
C ARG A 220 5.93 11.74 -14.96
N ASP A 221 6.78 12.68 -14.58
CA ASP A 221 7.52 13.55 -15.50
C ASP A 221 8.55 12.74 -16.30
N SER A 222 9.03 11.62 -15.74
CA SER A 222 9.90 10.64 -16.41
C SER A 222 9.14 9.61 -17.25
N GLY A 223 7.81 9.69 -17.36
CA GLY A 223 7.00 8.76 -18.14
C GLY A 223 6.90 7.33 -17.55
N LEU A 224 7.27 7.14 -16.28
CA LEU A 224 7.40 5.80 -15.69
C LEU A 224 6.05 5.14 -15.37
N LEU A 225 4.95 5.90 -15.35
CA LEU A 225 3.59 5.39 -15.12
C LEU A 225 3.17 4.29 -16.11
N ALA A 226 3.71 4.30 -17.31
CA ALA A 226 3.47 3.25 -18.31
C ALA A 226 4.00 1.86 -17.89
N TYR A 227 4.95 1.80 -16.97
CA TYR A 227 5.61 0.55 -16.52
C TYR A 227 5.08 0.03 -15.17
N ALA A 228 4.01 0.64 -14.65
CA ALA A 228 3.45 0.30 -13.36
C ALA A 228 2.52 -0.92 -13.34
N TRP A 229 2.00 -1.31 -14.50
CA TRP A 229 0.84 -2.21 -14.64
C TRP A 229 1.12 -3.38 -15.56
#